data_AF-A0A921HUU3-F1
#
_entry.id   AF-A0A921HUU3-F1
#
_cell.length_a   1.000
_cell.length_b   1.000
_cell.length_c   1.000
_cell.angle_alpha   90.00
_cell.angle_beta   90.00
_cell.angle_gamma   90.00
#
_symmetry.space_group_name_H-M   'P 1'
#
loop_
_entity.id
_entity.type
_entity.pdbx_description
1 polymer ?
#
loop_
_entity_poly.entity_id
_entity_poly.type
_entity_poly.pdbx_seq_one_letter_code
_entity_poly.pdbx_strand_id
1 'polypeptide(L)'
;MLNIYFHVLDEVTQPIYKELRDLRPKEIKLWFNSVDCDRNKIQQRDKRLIDRNVKDDDLFCFLWNIKKTEVVSLYGDGLKHLATWHDTFQENFICIDRLVPPKNRLVLFRDAVHKEDHPKGFIQVPCFNDLGKLIDYLKNLGFFQFSLENSKRFTKTNFVIQGVPVYQENSTKYYWYLDNFHQTHYEVFDSNGKRHLGEADLDGNLDKSKKDKSKKAIF
;
A
#
# COMPACT_ATOMS: atom_id res chain seq x y z
N MET A 1 -12.51 -2.08 4.72
CA MET A 1 -11.90 -0.83 4.22
C MET A 1 -10.54 -0.68 4.89
N LEU A 2 -9.49 -0.47 4.12
CA LEU A 2 -8.13 -0.33 4.62
C LEU A 2 -7.74 1.14 4.69
N ASN A 3 -7.17 1.56 5.82
CA ASN A 3 -6.67 2.91 5.96
C ASN A 3 -5.15 2.93 5.74
N ILE A 4 -4.70 3.67 4.72
CA ILE A 4 -3.28 3.93 4.49
C ILE A 4 -2.98 5.38 4.86
N TYR A 5 -2.09 5.57 5.83
CA TYR A 5 -1.71 6.86 6.37
C TYR A 5 -0.31 7.26 5.91
N PHE A 6 -0.21 8.34 5.15
CA PHE A 6 1.03 8.97 4.78
C PHE A 6 1.48 9.93 5.88
N HIS A 7 2.53 9.54 6.60
CA HIS A 7 3.16 10.41 7.59
C HIS A 7 3.89 11.57 6.93
N VAL A 8 4.57 11.31 5.80
CA VAL A 8 5.27 12.32 5.00
C VAL A 8 5.00 12.10 3.51
N LEU A 9 4.97 13.18 2.72
CA LEU A 9 4.94 13.16 1.26
C LEU A 9 6.18 13.83 0.67
N ASP A 10 7.13 13.00 0.26
CA ASP A 10 8.44 13.39 -0.25
C ASP A 10 8.87 12.53 -1.44
N GLU A 11 10.12 12.67 -1.89
CA GLU A 11 10.64 11.93 -3.04
C GLU A 11 10.58 10.39 -2.90
N VAL A 12 10.58 9.86 -1.67
CA VAL A 12 10.49 8.42 -1.37
C VAL A 12 9.04 7.96 -1.34
N THR A 13 8.15 8.69 -0.68
CA THR A 13 6.76 8.26 -0.46
C THR A 13 5.79 8.73 -1.54
N GLN A 14 6.12 9.79 -2.28
CA GLN A 14 5.28 10.33 -3.35
C GLN A 14 5.01 9.34 -4.50
N PRO A 15 5.98 8.52 -4.97
CA PRO A 15 5.70 7.49 -5.96
C PRO A 15 4.63 6.50 -5.48
N ILE A 16 4.70 6.07 -4.21
CA ILE A 16 3.71 5.15 -3.61
C ILE A 16 2.31 5.79 -3.61
N TYR A 17 2.21 7.07 -3.25
CA TYR A 17 0.95 7.81 -3.34
C TYR A 17 0.40 7.81 -4.77
N LYS A 18 1.22 8.15 -5.77
CA LYS A 18 0.79 8.17 -7.18
C LYS A 18 0.27 6.81 -7.64
N GLU A 19 0.94 5.73 -7.28
CA GLU A 19 0.52 4.40 -7.72
C GLU A 19 -0.76 3.92 -7.03
N LEU A 20 -0.88 4.08 -5.70
CA LEU A 20 -2.14 3.79 -5.01
C LEU A 20 -3.31 4.61 -5.56
N ARG A 21 -3.02 5.82 -6.05
CA ARG A 21 -3.99 6.71 -6.67
C ARG A 21 -4.42 6.28 -8.05
N ASP A 22 -3.51 5.73 -8.83
CA ASP A 22 -3.78 5.25 -10.18
C ASP A 22 -4.50 3.91 -10.14
N LEU A 23 -4.14 3.03 -9.19
CA LEU A 23 -4.86 1.78 -8.92
C LEU A 23 -6.31 2.01 -8.48
N ARG A 24 -6.62 3.15 -7.83
CA ARG A 24 -7.97 3.52 -7.32
C ARG A 24 -8.74 2.38 -6.62
N PRO A 25 -8.15 1.56 -5.73
CA PRO A 25 -8.90 0.51 -5.06
C PRO A 25 -9.99 1.13 -4.18
N LYS A 26 -11.25 0.76 -4.42
CA LYS A 26 -12.43 1.31 -3.72
C LYS A 26 -12.40 1.04 -2.21
N GLU A 27 -11.65 0.03 -1.80
CA GLU A 27 -11.57 -0.45 -0.43
C GLU A 27 -10.45 0.22 0.36
N ILE A 28 -9.59 1.02 -0.28
CA ILE A 28 -8.48 1.73 0.36
C ILE A 28 -8.83 3.20 0.52
N LYS A 29 -8.67 3.69 1.75
CA LYS A 29 -8.78 5.10 2.10
C LYS A 29 -7.39 5.66 2.41
N LEU A 30 -7.06 6.78 1.79
CA LEU A 30 -5.79 7.46 1.99
C LEU A 30 -5.95 8.60 3.00
N TRP A 31 -5.01 8.66 3.93
CA TRP A 31 -4.92 9.66 4.99
C TRP A 31 -3.55 10.31 4.93
N PHE A 32 -3.45 11.58 5.32
CA PHE A 32 -2.21 12.33 5.23
C PHE A 32 -2.02 13.17 6.49
N ASN A 33 -0.78 13.30 6.93
CA ASN A 33 -0.40 14.23 7.97
C ASN A 33 -0.51 15.68 7.45
N SER A 34 -1.32 16.52 8.09
CA SER A 34 -1.52 17.90 7.65
C SER A 34 -0.29 18.79 7.83
N VAL A 35 0.63 18.42 8.72
CA VAL A 35 1.85 19.19 9.04
C VAL A 35 2.97 18.84 8.05
N ASP A 36 3.20 17.55 7.82
CA ASP A 36 4.36 17.07 7.07
C ASP A 36 4.08 16.77 5.59
N CYS A 37 2.81 16.83 5.16
CA CYS A 37 2.43 16.64 3.76
C CYS A 37 1.99 17.96 3.13
N ASP A 38 2.74 18.43 2.12
CA ASP A 38 2.36 19.59 1.33
C ASP A 38 1.02 19.33 0.63
N ARG A 39 -0.03 20.05 1.07
CA ARG A 39 -1.39 19.94 0.53
C ARG A 39 -1.46 20.24 -0.96
N ASN A 40 -0.48 20.92 -1.56
CA ASN A 40 -0.43 21.15 -3.00
C ASN A 40 -0.05 19.89 -3.79
N LYS A 41 0.67 18.95 -3.17
CA LYS A 41 1.04 17.65 -3.77
C LYS A 41 -0.09 16.62 -3.73
N ILE A 42 -1.16 16.92 -3.00
CA ILE A 42 -2.33 16.05 -2.82
C ILE A 42 -3.44 16.50 -3.78
N GLN A 43 -4.06 15.57 -4.50
CA GLN A 43 -5.20 15.91 -5.36
C GLN A 43 -6.40 16.41 -4.53
N GLN A 44 -7.11 17.42 -5.05
CA GLN A 44 -8.21 18.09 -4.34
C GLN A 44 -9.28 17.15 -3.78
N ARG A 45 -9.57 16.04 -4.48
CA ARG A 45 -10.53 15.01 -4.03
C ARG A 45 -10.09 14.25 -2.78
N ASP A 46 -8.78 14.15 -2.53
CA ASP A 46 -8.21 13.46 -1.37
C ASP A 46 -7.99 14.39 -0.16
N LYS A 47 -8.02 15.73 -0.38
CA LYS A 47 -7.81 16.74 0.67
C LYS A 47 -8.92 16.78 1.74
N ARG A 48 -10.07 16.14 1.51
CA ARG A 48 -11.25 16.23 2.39
C ARG A 48 -11.19 15.38 3.67
N LEU A 49 -10.11 14.60 3.87
CA LEU A 49 -10.13 13.49 4.82
C LEU A 49 -9.34 13.70 6.13
N ILE A 50 -8.73 14.86 6.35
CA ILE A 50 -7.62 14.95 7.33
C ILE A 50 -7.99 15.50 8.72
N ASP A 51 -9.08 16.25 8.91
CA ASP A 51 -9.31 16.88 10.21
C ASP A 51 -10.52 16.30 10.94
N ARG A 52 -10.31 15.24 11.72
CA ARG A 52 -11.08 15.05 12.95
C ARG A 52 -10.17 15.43 14.11
N ASN A 53 -10.44 16.59 14.71
CA ASN A 53 -9.83 17.02 15.96
C ASN A 53 -10.23 16.05 17.07
N VAL A 54 -9.45 14.98 17.27
CA VAL A 54 -9.54 14.19 18.51
C VAL A 54 -8.75 14.94 19.56
N LYS A 55 -9.38 15.97 20.14
CA LYS A 55 -8.82 16.71 21.28
C LYS A 55 -9.10 15.94 22.55
N ASP A 56 -8.10 15.21 22.99
CA ASP A 56 -8.02 14.70 24.35
C ASP A 56 -6.62 15.09 24.84
N ASP A 57 -6.59 16.20 25.56
CA ASP A 57 -5.38 16.95 25.91
C ASP A 57 -4.53 16.22 26.98
N ASP A 58 -5.14 15.24 27.67
CA ASP A 58 -4.48 14.40 28.67
C ASP A 58 -3.85 13.12 28.08
N LEU A 59 -3.84 12.98 26.74
CA LEU A 59 -3.23 11.84 26.06
C LEU A 59 -1.81 12.13 25.60
N PHE A 60 -0.88 11.36 26.17
CA PHE A 60 0.49 11.32 25.72
C PHE A 60 0.71 10.13 24.80
N CYS A 61 1.25 10.40 23.61
CA CYS A 61 1.57 9.38 22.62
C CYS A 61 3.06 9.39 22.35
N PHE A 62 3.60 8.21 22.13
CA PHE A 62 5.03 8.02 22.01
C PHE A 62 5.36 7.01 20.91
N LEU A 63 6.51 7.22 20.27
CA LEU A 63 7.14 6.27 19.36
C LEU A 63 8.34 5.64 20.07
N TRP A 64 8.40 4.31 20.09
CA TRP A 64 9.63 3.62 20.45
C TRP A 64 10.55 3.54 19.24
N ASN A 65 11.59 4.36 19.25
CA ASN A 65 12.68 4.24 18.30
C ASN A 65 13.61 3.09 18.72
N ILE A 66 13.28 1.90 18.23
CA ILE A 66 14.00 0.66 18.55
C ILE A 66 15.49 0.76 18.21
N LYS A 67 15.86 1.43 17.11
CA LYS A 67 17.27 1.54 16.68
C LYS A 67 18.12 2.35 17.66
N LYS A 68 17.56 3.44 18.18
CA LYS A 68 18.24 4.30 19.15
C LYS A 68 17.90 3.92 20.60
N THR A 69 17.09 2.89 20.80
CA THR A 69 16.59 2.45 22.12
C THR A 69 16.01 3.60 22.95
N GLU A 70 15.31 4.53 22.29
CA GLU A 70 14.75 5.74 22.92
C GLU A 70 13.23 5.80 22.72
N VAL A 71 12.59 6.52 23.62
CA VAL A 71 11.17 6.89 23.53
C VAL A 71 11.09 8.33 23.06
N VAL A 72 10.31 8.57 22.01
CA VAL A 72 10.10 9.90 21.41
C VAL A 72 8.66 10.32 21.62
N SER A 73 8.44 11.47 22.25
CA SER A 73 7.10 12.04 22.41
C SER A 73 6.58 12.60 21.10
N LEU A 74 5.30 12.34 20.78
CA LEU A 74 4.66 12.68 19.51
C LEU A 74 3.81 13.96 19.60
N TYR A 75 4.35 15.03 20.19
CA TYR A 75 3.61 16.29 20.33
C TYR A 75 3.45 17.01 18.99
N GLY A 76 2.22 17.19 18.53
CA GLY A 76 1.93 17.81 17.23
C GLY A 76 2.35 16.97 16.01
N ASP A 77 2.88 15.78 16.24
CA ASP A 77 3.28 14.83 15.20
C ASP A 77 2.05 14.06 14.69
N GLY A 78 1.94 13.89 13.38
CA GLY A 78 0.84 13.17 12.75
C GLY A 78 0.70 11.71 13.22
N LEU A 79 1.78 11.03 13.62
CA LEU A 79 1.74 9.67 14.16
C LEU A 79 0.91 9.58 15.46
N LYS A 80 0.75 10.67 16.21
CA LYS A 80 -0.18 10.75 17.34
C LYS A 80 -1.60 10.36 16.89
N HIS A 81 -2.01 10.77 15.69
CA HIS A 81 -3.32 10.43 15.14
C HIS A 81 -3.49 8.90 15.00
N LEU A 82 -2.46 8.19 14.56
CA LEU A 82 -2.51 6.73 14.42
C LEU A 82 -2.70 6.04 15.76
N ALA A 83 -1.92 6.42 16.77
CA ALA A 83 -2.06 5.87 18.12
C ALA A 83 -3.46 6.13 18.70
N THR A 84 -3.94 7.37 18.58
CA THR A 84 -5.28 7.75 19.06
C THR A 84 -6.39 6.99 18.34
N TRP A 85 -6.33 6.87 17.01
CA TRP A 85 -7.40 6.26 16.22
C TRP A 85 -7.47 4.75 16.34
N HIS A 86 -6.32 4.09 16.38
CA HIS A 86 -6.25 2.66 16.63
C HIS A 86 -7.01 2.31 17.91
N ASP A 87 -6.82 3.10 18.96
CA ASP A 87 -7.43 2.84 20.27
C ASP A 87 -8.89 3.26 20.35
N THR A 88 -9.23 4.45 19.85
CA THR A 88 -10.56 5.01 20.00
C THR A 88 -11.57 4.40 19.03
N PHE A 89 -11.13 4.03 17.83
CA PHE A 89 -12.04 3.56 16.77
C PHE A 89 -11.77 2.12 16.32
N GLN A 90 -10.76 1.44 16.88
CA GLN A 90 -10.35 0.09 16.48
C GLN A 90 -10.10 -0.04 14.97
N GLU A 91 -9.73 1.06 14.32
CA GLU A 91 -9.42 1.09 12.90
C GLU A 91 -7.98 0.63 12.67
N ASN A 92 -7.79 -0.28 11.72
CA ASN A 92 -6.45 -0.73 11.32
C ASN A 92 -5.86 0.22 10.30
N PHE A 93 -4.60 0.60 10.53
CA PHE A 93 -3.82 1.45 9.64
C PHE A 93 -2.57 0.73 9.13
N ILE A 94 -2.18 1.09 7.91
CA ILE A 94 -0.82 0.97 7.42
C ILE A 94 -0.23 2.36 7.38
N CYS A 95 1.02 2.52 7.80
CA CYS A 95 1.76 3.77 7.67
C CYS A 95 2.66 3.74 6.44
N ILE A 96 2.69 4.85 5.70
CA ILE A 96 3.70 5.14 4.69
C ILE A 96 4.57 6.27 5.24
N ASP A 97 5.86 5.99 5.35
CA ASP A 97 6.86 6.87 5.93
C ASP A 97 8.15 6.75 5.10
N ARG A 98 9.04 7.74 5.13
CA ARG A 98 10.38 7.62 4.55
C ARG A 98 11.27 6.68 5.36
N LEU A 99 11.01 6.56 6.67
CA LEU A 99 11.85 5.78 7.57
C LEU A 99 11.69 4.28 7.30
N VAL A 100 12.78 3.54 7.45
CA VAL A 100 12.75 2.06 7.47
C VAL A 100 12.78 1.60 8.93
N PRO A 101 11.62 1.41 9.56
CA PRO A 101 11.58 0.93 10.93
C PRO A 101 11.94 -0.56 10.99
N PRO A 102 12.46 -1.05 12.13
CA PRO A 102 12.75 -2.48 12.29
C PRO A 102 11.52 -3.35 12.01
N LYS A 103 11.74 -4.43 11.27
CA LYS A 103 10.68 -5.37 10.82
C LYS A 103 9.53 -4.68 10.07
N ASN A 104 9.75 -3.51 9.47
CA ASN A 104 8.74 -2.73 8.75
C ASN A 104 7.52 -2.40 9.63
N ARG A 105 7.74 -2.05 10.90
CA ARG A 105 6.67 -1.69 11.84
C ARG A 105 7.04 -0.50 12.71
N LEU A 106 6.14 0.47 12.81
CA LEU A 106 6.18 1.48 13.86
C LEU A 106 5.65 0.87 15.15
N VAL A 107 6.36 1.10 16.25
CA VAL A 107 5.95 0.67 17.59
C VAL A 107 5.58 1.91 18.38
N LEU A 108 4.28 2.11 18.51
CA LEU A 108 3.68 3.24 19.22
C LEU A 108 3.21 2.77 20.58
N PHE A 109 3.11 3.69 21.52
CA PHE A 109 2.35 3.45 22.74
C PHE A 109 1.66 4.72 23.18
N ARG A 110 0.55 4.51 23.87
CA ARG A 110 -0.25 5.56 24.45
C ARG A 110 -0.14 5.44 25.96
N ASP A 111 0.19 6.55 26.59
CA ASP A 111 0.06 6.65 28.03
C ASP A 111 -1.25 7.36 28.36
N ALA A 112 -2.09 6.64 29.09
CA ALA A 112 -3.37 7.10 29.60
C ALA A 112 -3.60 6.43 30.96
N VAL A 113 -2.63 6.53 31.88
CA VAL A 113 -2.69 5.95 33.24
C VAL A 113 -4.05 6.14 33.93
N HIS A 114 -4.74 7.25 33.62
CA HIS A 114 -6.02 7.61 34.20
C HIS A 114 -7.26 6.93 33.59
N LYS A 115 -7.12 6.08 32.56
CA LYS A 115 -8.24 5.43 31.88
C LYS A 115 -8.08 3.90 31.83
N GLU A 116 -8.99 3.16 32.46
CA GLU A 116 -8.90 1.70 32.62
C GLU A 116 -9.08 0.92 31.30
N ASP A 117 -9.82 1.48 30.34
CA ASP A 117 -10.18 0.83 29.06
C ASP A 117 -9.13 1.02 27.94
N HIS A 118 -7.97 1.61 28.25
CA HIS A 118 -6.95 1.94 27.25
C HIS A 118 -5.89 0.83 27.11
N PRO A 119 -5.20 0.75 25.95
CA PRO A 119 -4.31 -0.37 25.69
C PRO A 119 -3.15 -0.37 26.67
N LYS A 120 -3.00 -1.47 27.40
CA LYS A 120 -1.92 -1.71 28.37
C LYS A 120 -0.60 -2.13 27.69
N GLY A 121 -0.43 -1.87 26.39
CA GLY A 121 0.66 -2.42 25.60
C GLY A 121 0.97 -1.64 24.32
N PHE A 122 1.98 -2.12 23.58
CA PHE A 122 2.45 -1.47 22.36
C PHE A 122 1.51 -1.69 21.19
N ILE A 123 1.25 -0.62 20.46
CA ILE A 123 0.55 -0.60 19.17
C ILE A 123 1.60 -0.82 18.08
N GLN A 124 1.40 -1.83 17.24
CA GLN A 124 2.31 -2.14 16.13
C GLN A 124 1.63 -1.83 14.80
N VAL A 125 2.09 -0.78 14.13
CA VAL A 125 1.54 -0.35 12.84
C VAL A 125 2.48 -0.81 11.72
N PRO A 126 2.03 -1.63 10.76
CA PRO A 126 2.81 -1.92 9.54
C PRO A 126 3.24 -0.63 8.86
N CYS A 127 4.51 -0.54 8.48
CA CYS A 127 5.09 0.67 7.93
C CYS A 127 5.95 0.37 6.71
N PHE A 128 5.72 1.10 5.62
CA PHE A 128 6.37 0.88 4.33
C PHE A 128 6.91 2.17 3.75
N ASN A 129 8.04 2.06 3.06
CA ASN A 129 8.62 3.12 2.25
C ASN A 129 8.97 2.64 0.83
N ASP A 130 8.51 1.43 0.49
CA ASP A 130 8.76 0.74 -0.76
C ASP A 130 7.42 0.21 -1.31
N LEU A 131 7.16 0.48 -2.59
CA LEU A 131 5.90 0.11 -3.22
C LEU A 131 5.76 -1.41 -3.33
N GLY A 132 6.80 -2.13 -3.74
CA GLY A 132 6.76 -3.58 -3.93
C GLY A 132 6.34 -4.30 -2.65
N LYS A 133 7.01 -3.98 -1.53
CA LYS A 133 6.67 -4.52 -0.20
C LYS A 133 5.26 -4.18 0.24
N LEU A 134 4.77 -2.97 -0.04
CA LEU A 134 3.40 -2.59 0.26
C LEU A 134 2.43 -3.45 -0.55
N ILE A 135 2.64 -3.57 -1.87
CA ILE A 135 1.79 -4.37 -2.74
C ILE A 135 1.77 -5.83 -2.31
N ASP A 136 2.92 -6.42 -1.96
CA ASP A 136 2.99 -7.79 -1.46
C ASP A 136 2.23 -7.96 -0.15
N TYR A 137 2.32 -6.99 0.77
CA TYR A 137 1.54 -6.99 2.00
C TYR A 137 0.04 -6.92 1.73
N LEU A 138 -0.40 -6.05 0.81
CA LEU A 138 -1.80 -5.91 0.42
C LEU A 138 -2.34 -7.18 -0.27
N LYS A 139 -1.53 -7.83 -1.11
CA LYS A 139 -1.86 -9.15 -1.71
C LYS A 139 -2.07 -10.20 -0.63
N ASN A 140 -1.19 -10.27 0.37
CA ASN A 140 -1.31 -11.22 1.50
C ASN A 140 -2.55 -10.97 2.35
N LEU A 141 -2.99 -9.72 2.47
CA LEU A 141 -4.25 -9.35 3.10
C LEU A 141 -5.49 -9.62 2.23
N GLY A 142 -5.30 -10.02 0.96
CA GLY A 142 -6.39 -10.30 0.03
C GLY A 142 -7.04 -9.05 -0.60
N PHE A 143 -6.42 -7.87 -0.47
CA PHE A 143 -6.93 -6.63 -1.10
C PHE A 143 -6.78 -6.63 -2.62
N PHE A 144 -5.89 -7.46 -3.15
CA PHE A 144 -5.81 -7.75 -4.56
C PHE A 144 -6.17 -9.22 -4.74
N GLN A 145 -7.45 -9.50 -5.02
CA GLN A 145 -7.94 -10.88 -5.22
C GLN A 145 -7.29 -11.54 -6.45
N PHE A 146 -6.73 -10.73 -7.34
CA PHE A 146 -6.02 -11.18 -8.50
C PHE A 146 -4.52 -11.35 -8.19
N SER A 147 -4.07 -12.60 -8.24
CA SER A 147 -2.67 -12.96 -8.19
C SER A 147 -2.39 -13.99 -9.27
N LEU A 148 -1.31 -13.79 -10.04
CA LEU A 148 -0.83 -14.78 -11.00
C LEU A 148 -0.37 -16.08 -10.33
N GLU A 149 -0.08 -16.06 -9.04
CA GLU A 149 0.28 -17.25 -8.26
C GLU A 149 -0.94 -18.07 -7.81
N ASN A 150 -2.16 -17.60 -8.07
CA ASN A 150 -3.37 -18.36 -7.81
C ASN A 150 -3.43 -19.58 -8.75
N SER A 151 -2.94 -20.72 -8.27
CA SER A 151 -2.83 -21.97 -9.03
C SER A 151 -4.17 -22.53 -9.53
N LYS A 152 -5.30 -22.11 -8.95
CA LYS A 152 -6.63 -22.47 -9.47
C LYS A 152 -6.96 -21.75 -10.77
N ARG A 153 -6.48 -20.50 -10.93
CA ARG A 153 -6.75 -19.66 -12.11
C ARG A 153 -5.60 -19.64 -13.11
N PHE A 154 -4.37 -19.78 -12.65
CA PHE A 154 -3.17 -19.64 -13.46
C PHE A 154 -2.26 -20.86 -13.33
N THR A 155 -1.57 -21.19 -14.42
CA THR A 155 -0.48 -22.15 -14.45
C THR A 155 0.82 -21.42 -14.75
N LYS A 156 1.81 -21.55 -13.87
CA LYS A 156 3.14 -20.99 -14.10
C LYS A 156 3.79 -21.68 -15.29
N THR A 157 4.37 -20.90 -16.21
CA THR A 157 5.06 -21.41 -17.39
C THR A 157 6.58 -21.44 -17.17
N ASN A 158 7.32 -21.97 -18.13
CA ASN A 158 8.79 -21.91 -18.12
C ASN A 158 9.34 -20.61 -18.72
N PHE A 159 8.49 -19.70 -19.18
CA PHE A 159 8.91 -18.44 -19.80
C PHE A 159 9.18 -17.37 -18.75
N VAL A 160 10.17 -16.54 -19.03
CA VAL A 160 10.57 -15.40 -18.20
C VAL A 160 10.71 -14.18 -19.11
N ILE A 161 10.01 -13.11 -18.79
CA ILE A 161 10.05 -11.83 -19.52
C ILE A 161 10.46 -10.75 -18.52
N GLN A 162 11.45 -9.93 -18.87
CA GLN A 162 11.97 -8.87 -17.98
C GLN A 162 12.39 -9.36 -16.57
N GLY A 163 12.82 -10.62 -16.46
CA GLY A 163 13.21 -11.22 -15.18
C GLY A 163 12.05 -11.70 -14.30
N VAL A 164 10.79 -11.58 -14.76
CA VAL A 164 9.61 -12.10 -14.06
C VAL A 164 9.03 -13.33 -14.75
N PRO A 165 8.47 -14.29 -14.01
CA PRO A 165 7.83 -15.46 -14.59
C PRO A 165 6.54 -15.09 -15.35
N VAL A 166 6.29 -15.79 -16.46
CA VAL A 166 5.04 -15.73 -17.21
C VAL A 166 4.10 -16.83 -16.72
N TYR A 167 2.82 -16.49 -16.60
CA TYR A 167 1.74 -17.40 -16.21
C TYR A 167 0.72 -17.50 -17.33
N GLN A 168 0.08 -18.65 -17.46
CA GLN A 168 -1.02 -18.86 -18.40
C GLN A 168 -2.33 -18.94 -17.62
N GLU A 169 -3.34 -18.17 -18.01
CA GLU A 169 -4.69 -18.27 -17.44
C GLU A 169 -5.36 -19.56 -17.90
N ASN A 170 -5.88 -20.34 -16.95
CA ASN A 170 -6.38 -21.69 -17.21
C ASN A 170 -7.61 -21.71 -18.14
N SER A 171 -8.50 -20.71 -18.03
CA SER A 171 -9.76 -20.63 -18.77
C SER A 171 -9.58 -20.10 -20.21
N THR A 172 -8.85 -18.99 -20.38
CA THR A 172 -8.69 -18.31 -21.68
C THR A 172 -7.43 -18.75 -22.43
N LYS A 173 -6.48 -19.37 -21.72
CA LYS A 173 -5.12 -19.68 -22.19
C LYS A 173 -4.26 -18.46 -22.49
N TYR A 174 -4.70 -17.25 -22.13
CA TYR A 174 -3.91 -16.04 -22.27
C TYR A 174 -2.67 -16.09 -21.40
N TYR A 175 -1.61 -15.44 -21.86
CA TYR A 175 -0.37 -15.33 -21.12
C TYR A 175 -0.30 -13.98 -20.41
N TRP A 176 0.14 -14.01 -19.16
CA TRP A 176 0.17 -12.90 -18.24
C TRP A 176 1.55 -12.81 -17.58
N TYR A 177 2.11 -11.60 -17.49
CA TYR A 177 3.25 -11.34 -16.62
C TYR A 177 3.14 -9.94 -16.02
N LEU A 178 3.73 -9.72 -14.85
CA LEU A 178 3.78 -8.39 -14.23
C LEU A 178 4.79 -7.53 -14.99
N ASP A 179 4.41 -6.34 -15.46
CA ASP A 179 5.40 -5.44 -16.05
C ASP A 179 6.43 -5.08 -14.96
N ASN A 180 7.68 -5.48 -15.14
CA ASN A 180 8.67 -5.38 -14.07
C ASN A 180 9.22 -3.95 -13.90
N PHE A 181 9.04 -3.10 -14.91
CA PHE A 181 9.47 -1.70 -14.84
C PHE A 181 8.50 -0.84 -14.04
N HIS A 182 7.20 -1.05 -14.23
CA HIS A 182 6.17 -0.25 -13.58
C HIS A 182 5.58 -0.94 -12.35
N GLN A 183 5.51 -2.28 -12.35
CA GLN A 183 4.93 -3.13 -11.29
C GLN A 183 3.48 -2.78 -10.91
N THR A 184 2.76 -2.13 -11.82
CA THR A 184 1.42 -1.56 -11.55
C THR A 184 0.33 -2.14 -12.44
N HIS A 185 0.72 -2.94 -13.43
CA HIS A 185 -0.18 -3.64 -14.35
C HIS A 185 0.45 -4.95 -14.82
N TYR A 186 -0.41 -5.82 -15.34
CA TYR A 186 -0.02 -7.05 -16.01
C TYR A 186 -0.10 -6.88 -17.51
N GLU A 187 0.87 -7.46 -18.18
CA GLU A 187 0.93 -7.57 -19.63
C GLU A 187 0.20 -8.82 -20.08
N VAL A 188 -0.79 -8.67 -20.96
CA VAL A 188 -1.65 -9.78 -21.37
C VAL A 188 -1.51 -10.06 -22.85
N PHE A 189 -1.22 -11.30 -23.20
CA PHE A 189 -1.06 -11.78 -24.57
C PHE A 189 -2.10 -12.85 -24.91
N ASP A 190 -2.38 -13.00 -26.20
CA ASP A 190 -3.31 -13.99 -26.71
C ASP A 190 -2.89 -15.42 -26.37
N SER A 191 -3.78 -16.39 -26.64
CA SER A 191 -3.53 -17.81 -26.32
C SER A 191 -2.34 -18.43 -27.06
N ASN A 192 -1.79 -17.72 -28.05
CA ASN A 192 -0.59 -18.10 -28.77
C ASN A 192 0.64 -17.28 -28.33
N GLY A 193 0.50 -16.37 -27.35
CA GLY A 193 1.51 -15.42 -26.87
C GLY A 193 2.14 -14.53 -27.95
N LYS A 194 1.51 -14.41 -29.12
CA LYS A 194 2.04 -13.66 -30.28
C LYS A 194 1.53 -12.24 -30.32
N ARG A 195 0.33 -11.99 -29.80
CA ARG A 195 -0.32 -10.68 -29.87
C ARG A 195 -0.55 -10.16 -28.47
N HIS A 196 0.01 -9.00 -28.17
CA HIS A 196 -0.38 -8.23 -27.01
C HIS A 196 -1.87 -7.87 -27.13
N LEU A 197 -2.62 -8.13 -26.06
CA LEU A 197 -4.06 -7.89 -25.97
C LEU A 197 -4.38 -6.61 -25.21
N GLY A 198 -3.45 -6.11 -24.40
CA GLY A 198 -3.60 -4.92 -23.56
C GLY A 198 -3.03 -5.15 -22.16
N GLU A 199 -3.17 -4.12 -21.33
CA GLU A 199 -2.72 -4.13 -19.94
C GLU A 199 -3.89 -4.44 -19.01
N ALA A 200 -3.68 -5.28 -18.01
CA ALA A 200 -4.64 -5.50 -16.94
C ALA A 200 -4.19 -4.82 -15.65
N ASP A 201 -5.13 -4.24 -14.92
CA ASP A 201 -4.86 -3.68 -13.59
C ASP A 201 -4.51 -4.78 -12.56
N LEU A 202 -4.13 -4.38 -11.34
CA LEU A 202 -3.78 -5.33 -10.27
C LEU A 202 -4.95 -6.18 -9.77
N ASP A 203 -6.19 -5.88 -10.21
CA ASP A 203 -7.40 -6.66 -9.95
C ASP A 203 -7.73 -7.62 -11.11
N GLY A 204 -6.91 -7.63 -12.16
CA GLY A 204 -7.04 -8.53 -13.31
C GLY A 204 -8.03 -8.06 -14.37
N ASN A 205 -8.45 -6.80 -14.35
CA ASN A 205 -9.34 -6.23 -15.36
C ASN A 205 -8.51 -5.82 -16.57
N LEU A 206 -8.65 -6.56 -17.66
CA LEU A 206 -7.95 -6.29 -18.92
C LEU A 206 -8.54 -5.09 -19.67
N ASP A 207 -7.73 -4.07 -19.88
CA ASP A 207 -8.03 -2.96 -20.80
C ASP A 207 -7.42 -3.21 -22.19
N LYS A 208 -8.27 -3.62 -23.13
CA LYS A 208 -7.88 -3.89 -24.52
C LYS A 208 -7.57 -2.64 -25.33
N SER A 209 -7.94 -1.45 -24.85
CA SER A 209 -7.63 -0.19 -25.54
C SER A 209 -6.13 0.12 -25.50
N LYS A 210 -5.42 -0.38 -24.48
CA LYS A 210 -3.97 -0.28 -24.30
C LYS A 210 -3.16 -1.29 -25.10
N LYS A 211 -3.76 -1.86 -26.14
CA LYS A 211 -3.09 -2.82 -27.01
C LYS A 211 -1.96 -2.16 -27.81
N ASP A 212 -0.74 -2.50 -27.46
CA ASP A 212 0.45 -2.14 -28.21
C ASP A 212 0.87 -3.21 -29.23
N LYS A 213 0.89 -2.85 -30.52
CA LYS A 213 1.30 -3.75 -31.61
C LYS A 213 2.82 -3.94 -31.72
N SER A 214 3.59 -3.07 -31.08
CA SER A 214 5.05 -3.09 -31.10
C SER A 214 5.65 -4.04 -30.04
N LYS A 215 4.86 -4.45 -29.04
CA LYS A 215 5.33 -5.41 -28.03
C LYS A 215 5.65 -6.76 -28.66
N LYS A 216 6.84 -7.25 -28.31
CA LYS A 216 7.36 -8.53 -28.77
C LYS A 216 6.50 -9.66 -28.22
N ALA A 217 6.33 -10.69 -29.05
CA ALA A 217 5.73 -11.94 -28.63
C ALA A 217 6.52 -12.57 -27.47
N ILE A 218 5.84 -13.41 -26.69
CA ILE A 218 6.46 -14.21 -25.63
C ILE A 218 7.28 -15.37 -26.22
N PHE A 219 6.94 -15.76 -27.46
CA PHE A 219 7.56 -16.83 -28.25
C PHE A 219 8.30 -16.30 -29.46
#